data_AF-J0CL60-F1
#
_entry.id   AF-J0CL60-F1
#
_cell.length_a   1.000
_cell.length_b   1.000
_cell.length_c   1.000
_cell.angle_alpha   90.00
_cell.angle_beta   90.00
_cell.angle_gamma   90.00
#
_symmetry.space_group_name_H-M   'P 1'
#
loop_
_entity.id
_entity.type
_entity.pdbx_description
1 polymer ?
#
loop_
_entity_poly.entity_id
_entity_poly.type
_entity_poly.pdbx_seq_one_letter_code
_entity_poly.pdbx_strand_id
1 'polypeptide(L)'
;MTVSITPSTATLSKLYRERLDCVLAEADPAVVPSYNHRFSRQWFAERIGCSPKTLTQSPALRTRIEKWEKQYRRKAVHRQGVEPASDASIVVFKRKLNTGAILMVDVAVGLITKQTYTIPTLCWNGGLDEWVADYARHLVVWEKQEASSVEQAVKALRIFRRLQHKRNVRDKAVNDELLLAWQIAMTSAGIGVARRNYCISVVHDFFKWAEEQGHLLYHVQVRSRHEYSNLPEDYTFPLGSNEVEVKLPHGHSYLKWVSRLLEPGETSTFGSRHTPTATEVESLLTKAEASGRNSARNLLMLLVALETGARVSEIVQLKVGDFPNLDELAPFIGSNARSHLQVKVVRKNQGVGTLRFNKELVLSIVAFIYTDPQRQKIVSERRIGRNSNDDAVFLSEEGGPLSEDSVTRIGGGVFAEAGVENANIHRLRARFITEVIELQLDMLAEEGVTVNRSEAWENQVLMMAVELMGHSHPMSLRPYLNSVLNRRLTKDGRVLVRSPEDRERSLERLRSTLTERVVQHSKLSEADRMIASGDRAAAAVLLQQVIDALRLEPVGQL
;
A
#
# COMPACT_ATOMS: atom_id res chain seq x y z
N MET A 1 -41.01 -30.46 -24.56
CA MET A 1 -39.80 -29.85 -25.14
C MET A 1 -40.21 -28.66 -25.99
N THR A 2 -40.22 -27.45 -25.43
CA THR A 2 -40.46 -26.20 -26.18
C THR A 2 -39.14 -25.75 -26.79
N VAL A 3 -38.98 -25.92 -28.10
CA VAL A 3 -37.83 -25.42 -28.85
C VAL A 3 -37.92 -23.89 -28.87
N SER A 4 -37.08 -23.21 -28.09
CA SER A 4 -36.93 -21.76 -28.13
C SER A 4 -36.17 -21.40 -29.41
N ILE A 5 -36.91 -21.01 -30.46
CA ILE A 5 -36.34 -20.49 -31.69
C ILE A 5 -35.89 -19.06 -31.40
N THR A 6 -34.58 -18.85 -31.22
CA THR A 6 -34.01 -17.51 -31.13
C THR A 6 -34.17 -16.82 -32.49
N PRO A 7 -34.88 -15.68 -32.55
CA PRO A 7 -35.09 -14.98 -33.82
C PRO A 7 -33.75 -14.50 -34.38
N SER A 8 -33.60 -14.58 -35.70
CA SER A 8 -32.40 -14.09 -36.38
C SER A 8 -32.18 -12.59 -36.12
N THR A 9 -30.92 -12.15 -36.17
CA THR A 9 -30.52 -10.77 -35.94
C THR A 9 -31.22 -9.78 -36.88
N ALA A 10 -31.51 -10.20 -38.11
CA ALA A 10 -32.27 -9.42 -39.09
C ALA A 10 -33.73 -9.23 -38.67
N THR A 11 -34.38 -10.29 -38.17
CA THR A 11 -35.76 -10.24 -37.67
C THR A 11 -35.88 -9.36 -36.42
N LEU A 12 -34.92 -9.46 -35.49
CA LEU A 12 -34.87 -8.58 -34.31
C LEU A 12 -34.66 -7.11 -34.69
N SER A 13 -33.78 -6.83 -35.66
CA SER A 13 -33.55 -5.47 -36.14
C SER A 13 -34.78 -4.87 -36.84
N LYS A 14 -35.57 -5.67 -37.56
CA LYS A 14 -36.85 -5.25 -38.12
C LYS A 14 -37.88 -4.98 -37.01
N LEU A 15 -38.02 -5.89 -36.06
CA LEU A 15 -38.93 -5.77 -34.93
C LEU A 15 -38.66 -4.50 -34.09
N TYR A 16 -37.39 -4.20 -33.78
CA TYR A 16 -37.04 -2.99 -33.03
C TYR A 16 -37.33 -1.70 -33.81
N ARG A 17 -37.23 -1.72 -35.14
CA ARG A 17 -37.58 -0.56 -35.97
C ARG A 17 -39.08 -0.29 -35.94
N GLU A 18 -39.90 -1.33 -36.10
CA GLU A 18 -41.36 -1.22 -36.04
C GLU A 18 -41.82 -0.72 -34.66
N ARG A 19 -41.27 -1.29 -33.59
CA ARG A 19 -41.57 -0.84 -32.22
C ARG A 19 -41.12 0.59 -31.95
N LEU A 20 -39.94 0.97 -32.45
CA LEU A 20 -39.47 2.35 -32.32
C LEU A 20 -40.42 3.31 -33.04
N ASP A 21 -40.90 2.98 -34.24
CA ASP A 21 -41.84 3.83 -34.96
C ASP A 21 -43.16 4.02 -34.19
N CYS A 22 -43.72 2.95 -33.62
CA CYS A 22 -44.91 3.05 -32.78
C CYS A 22 -44.67 3.95 -31.57
N VAL A 23 -43.56 3.74 -30.85
CA VAL A 23 -43.20 4.56 -29.68
C VAL A 23 -43.00 6.02 -30.06
N LEU A 24 -42.37 6.33 -31.19
CA LEU A 24 -42.16 7.70 -31.65
C LEU A 24 -43.45 8.38 -32.14
N ALA A 25 -44.42 7.62 -32.65
CA ALA A 25 -45.71 8.14 -33.06
C ALA A 25 -46.62 8.48 -31.86
N GLU A 26 -46.55 7.67 -30.80
CA GLU A 26 -47.40 7.81 -29.61
C GLU A 26 -46.78 8.67 -28.50
N ALA A 27 -45.45 8.84 -28.49
CA ALA A 27 -44.77 9.56 -27.42
C ALA A 27 -45.08 11.07 -27.43
N ASP A 28 -45.65 11.57 -26.33
CA ASP A 28 -45.67 13.00 -26.04
C ASP A 28 -44.26 13.47 -25.63
N PRO A 29 -43.62 14.38 -26.40
CA PRO A 29 -42.28 14.89 -26.10
C PRO A 29 -42.18 15.55 -24.71
N ALA A 30 -43.28 16.03 -24.14
CA ALA A 30 -43.25 16.64 -22.81
C ALA A 30 -43.02 15.62 -21.68
N VAL A 31 -43.35 14.35 -21.92
CA VAL A 31 -43.28 13.27 -20.92
C VAL A 31 -41.97 12.47 -21.02
N VAL A 32 -41.26 12.59 -22.15
CA VAL A 32 -39.99 11.89 -22.36
C VAL A 32 -38.86 12.63 -21.62
N PRO A 33 -38.16 11.99 -20.66
CA PRO A 33 -37.06 12.62 -19.95
C PRO A 33 -35.98 13.08 -20.93
N SER A 34 -35.53 14.32 -20.81
CA SER A 34 -34.47 14.89 -21.65
C SER A 34 -33.32 15.45 -20.81
N TYR A 35 -32.10 15.40 -21.34
CA TYR A 35 -30.88 15.96 -20.75
C TYR A 35 -30.06 16.62 -21.87
N ASN A 36 -29.62 17.86 -21.68
CA ASN A 36 -28.86 18.63 -22.69
C ASN A 36 -29.48 18.59 -24.10
N HIS A 37 -30.80 18.82 -24.21
CA HIS A 37 -31.55 18.81 -25.48
C HIS A 37 -31.55 17.48 -26.25
N ARG A 38 -31.25 16.37 -25.57
CA ARG A 38 -31.39 15.00 -26.09
C ARG A 38 -32.36 14.22 -25.22
N PHE A 39 -33.17 13.38 -25.84
CA PHE A 39 -34.14 12.57 -25.13
C PHE A 39 -33.49 11.29 -24.63
N SER A 40 -33.95 10.78 -23.48
CA SER A 40 -33.34 9.66 -22.78
C SER A 40 -33.41 8.38 -23.62
N ARG A 41 -32.25 7.87 -24.03
CA ARG A 41 -32.16 6.60 -24.79
C ARG A 41 -32.56 5.40 -23.95
N GLN A 42 -32.39 5.47 -22.63
CA GLN A 42 -32.88 4.47 -21.69
C GLN A 42 -34.40 4.33 -21.77
N TRP A 43 -35.12 5.46 -21.82
CA TRP A 43 -36.58 5.50 -21.86
C TRP A 43 -37.15 4.84 -23.14
N PHE A 44 -36.51 5.07 -24.28
CA PHE A 44 -36.88 4.39 -25.54
C PHE A 44 -36.53 2.90 -25.51
N ALA A 45 -35.36 2.55 -24.96
CA ALA A 45 -34.88 1.18 -24.91
C ALA A 45 -35.84 0.27 -24.12
N GLU A 46 -36.34 0.76 -22.98
CA GLU A 46 -37.32 0.07 -22.13
C GLU A 46 -38.65 -0.21 -22.85
N ARG A 47 -39.16 0.75 -23.63
CA ARG A 47 -40.43 0.61 -24.37
C ARG A 47 -40.31 -0.27 -25.62
N ILE A 48 -39.16 -0.29 -26.25
CA ILE A 48 -38.88 -1.13 -27.42
C ILE A 48 -38.55 -2.58 -26.99
N GLY A 49 -38.08 -2.75 -25.75
CA GLY A 49 -37.61 -4.02 -25.20
C GLY A 49 -36.19 -4.37 -25.68
N CYS A 50 -35.30 -3.37 -25.77
CA CYS A 50 -33.91 -3.56 -26.17
C CYS A 50 -32.94 -2.86 -25.19
N SER A 51 -31.63 -3.02 -25.40
CA SER A 51 -30.63 -2.31 -24.60
C SER A 51 -30.36 -0.90 -25.15
N PRO A 52 -29.96 0.08 -24.32
CA PRO A 52 -29.56 1.41 -24.79
C PRO A 52 -28.38 1.38 -25.76
N LYS A 53 -27.48 0.40 -25.59
CA LYS A 53 -26.35 0.17 -26.50
C LYS A 53 -26.86 -0.20 -27.90
N THR A 54 -27.90 -1.02 -28.01
CA THR A 54 -28.53 -1.40 -29.29
C THR A 54 -29.07 -0.18 -30.05
N LEU A 55 -29.67 0.79 -29.36
CA LEU A 55 -30.14 2.05 -29.97
C LEU A 55 -28.99 2.95 -30.46
N THR A 56 -27.81 2.83 -29.85
CA THR A 56 -26.64 3.65 -30.18
C THR A 56 -25.81 3.01 -31.31
N GLN A 57 -25.69 1.68 -31.30
CA GLN A 57 -24.89 0.90 -32.24
C GLN A 57 -25.62 0.65 -33.57
N SER A 58 -26.96 0.60 -33.59
CA SER A 58 -27.74 0.45 -34.82
C SER A 58 -27.91 1.80 -35.53
N PRO A 59 -27.30 2.00 -36.72
CA PRO A 59 -27.38 3.28 -37.43
C PRO A 59 -28.83 3.67 -37.77
N ALA A 60 -29.66 2.69 -38.13
CA ALA A 60 -31.06 2.93 -38.51
C ALA A 60 -31.92 3.44 -37.33
N LEU A 61 -31.74 2.86 -36.13
CA LEU A 61 -32.47 3.29 -34.94
C LEU A 61 -31.98 4.65 -34.46
N ARG A 62 -30.66 4.86 -34.49
CA ARG A 62 -30.02 6.13 -34.11
C ARG A 62 -30.53 7.29 -34.96
N THR A 63 -30.50 7.16 -36.28
CA THR A 63 -30.93 8.20 -37.23
C THR A 63 -32.41 8.55 -37.05
N ARG A 64 -33.27 7.55 -36.79
CA ARG A 64 -34.71 7.79 -36.57
C ARG A 64 -34.98 8.58 -35.29
N ILE A 65 -34.34 8.19 -34.19
CA ILE A 65 -34.47 8.94 -32.94
C ILE A 65 -33.92 10.37 -33.14
N GLU A 66 -32.74 10.54 -33.75
CA GLU A 66 -32.16 11.88 -34.00
C GLU A 66 -33.09 12.78 -34.85
N LYS A 67 -33.76 12.21 -35.86
CA LYS A 67 -34.75 12.95 -36.66
C LYS A 67 -35.94 13.41 -35.81
N TRP A 68 -36.46 12.52 -34.97
CA TRP A 68 -37.56 12.83 -34.05
C TRP A 68 -37.13 13.86 -32.98
N GLU A 69 -35.95 13.70 -32.37
CA GLU A 69 -35.40 14.64 -31.39
C GLU A 69 -35.24 16.04 -32.00
N LYS A 70 -34.77 16.13 -33.26
CA LYS A 70 -34.63 17.40 -33.98
C LYS A 70 -35.99 18.08 -34.20
N GLN A 71 -37.04 17.29 -34.52
CA GLN A 71 -38.40 17.80 -34.72
C GLN A 71 -39.03 18.33 -33.42
N TYR A 72 -38.78 17.66 -32.29
CA TYR A 72 -39.44 17.96 -31.02
C TYR A 72 -38.54 18.63 -29.96
N ARG A 73 -37.33 19.05 -30.32
CA ARG A 73 -36.35 19.68 -29.42
C ARG A 73 -36.92 20.83 -28.59
N ARG A 74 -37.82 21.64 -29.17
CA ARG A 74 -38.44 22.80 -28.48
C ARG A 74 -39.51 22.42 -27.44
N LYS A 75 -40.06 21.20 -27.52
CA LYS A 75 -41.11 20.69 -26.61
C LYS A 75 -40.55 19.82 -25.48
N ALA A 76 -39.24 19.62 -25.44
CA ALA A 76 -38.60 18.81 -24.41
C ALA A 76 -38.71 19.51 -23.05
N VAL A 77 -39.44 18.91 -22.10
CA VAL A 77 -39.48 19.39 -20.72
C VAL A 77 -38.10 19.14 -20.12
N HIS A 78 -37.42 20.23 -19.80
CA HIS A 78 -36.10 20.20 -19.20
C HIS A 78 -36.25 19.79 -17.73
N ARG A 79 -35.99 18.51 -17.43
CA ARG A 79 -35.61 18.18 -16.06
C ARG A 79 -34.24 18.81 -15.86
N GLN A 80 -34.14 19.78 -14.95
CA GLN A 80 -32.85 20.35 -14.51
C GLN A 80 -32.01 19.23 -13.88
N GLY A 81 -31.36 18.46 -14.74
CA GLY A 81 -30.16 17.72 -14.41
C GLY A 81 -29.01 18.70 -14.53
N VAL A 82 -28.32 18.88 -13.40
CA VAL A 82 -26.90 19.20 -13.24
C VAL A 82 -26.24 19.80 -14.49
N GLU A 83 -25.91 21.08 -14.44
CA GLU A 83 -25.23 21.79 -15.52
C GLU A 83 -23.93 21.09 -15.98
N PRO A 84 -23.66 21.05 -17.30
CA PRO A 84 -22.36 20.67 -17.83
C PRO A 84 -21.43 21.90 -17.82
N ALA A 85 -20.37 21.86 -17.00
CA ALA A 85 -19.32 22.88 -17.04
C ALA A 85 -18.30 22.60 -18.15
N SER A 86 -18.17 23.60 -19.02
CA SER A 86 -16.96 24.17 -19.64
C SER A 86 -15.60 23.54 -19.30
N ASP A 87 -14.76 23.41 -20.34
CA ASP A 87 -13.34 22.98 -20.35
C ASP A 87 -12.39 23.94 -19.60
N ALA A 88 -12.57 24.05 -18.29
CA ALA A 88 -11.54 24.55 -17.38
C ALA A 88 -11.36 23.54 -16.25
N SER A 89 -10.16 22.98 -16.15
CA SER A 89 -9.70 21.99 -15.17
C SER A 89 -9.74 22.53 -13.74
N ILE A 90 -10.95 22.67 -13.19
CA ILE A 90 -11.19 22.81 -11.76
C ILE A 90 -12.13 21.66 -11.38
N VAL A 91 -11.59 20.69 -10.63
CA VAL A 91 -12.35 19.60 -10.03
C VAL A 91 -13.38 20.18 -9.06
N VAL A 92 -14.62 20.37 -9.52
CA VAL A 92 -15.72 20.69 -8.61
C VAL A 92 -16.03 19.42 -7.82
N PHE A 93 -15.62 19.41 -6.55
CA PHE A 93 -15.95 18.36 -5.61
C PHE A 93 -17.48 18.23 -5.52
N LYS A 94 -18.04 17.16 -6.09
CA LYS A 94 -19.38 16.69 -5.73
C LYS A 94 -19.46 16.70 -4.21
N ARG A 95 -20.42 17.41 -3.61
CA ARG A 95 -20.67 17.37 -2.16
C ARG A 95 -20.73 15.90 -1.75
N LYS A 96 -19.70 15.45 -1.03
CA LYS A 96 -19.58 14.06 -0.59
C LYS A 96 -20.78 13.77 0.29
N LEU A 97 -21.62 12.83 -0.13
CA LEU A 97 -22.67 12.23 0.69
C LEU A 97 -22.05 11.75 2.01
N ASN A 98 -22.33 12.46 3.10
CA ASN A 98 -22.11 12.08 4.51
C ASN A 98 -20.95 11.09 4.73
N THR A 99 -19.74 11.42 4.27
CA THR A 99 -18.67 10.41 4.18
C THR A 99 -17.97 10.11 5.50
N GLY A 100 -18.23 10.83 6.59
CA GLY A 100 -17.47 10.69 7.83
C GLY A 100 -15.99 11.05 7.63
N ALA A 101 -15.55 12.19 8.14
CA ALA A 101 -14.14 12.57 8.18
C ALA A 101 -13.46 11.94 9.39
N ILE A 102 -12.21 11.53 9.25
CA ILE A 102 -11.38 11.15 10.40
C ILE A 102 -10.34 12.26 10.53
N LEU A 103 -10.32 12.93 11.67
CA LEU A 103 -9.42 14.03 11.97
C LEU A 103 -8.45 13.58 13.07
N MET A 104 -7.15 13.86 12.91
CA MET A 104 -6.17 13.64 13.95
C MET A 104 -6.22 14.85 14.89
N VAL A 105 -6.66 14.64 16.13
CA VAL A 105 -6.87 15.71 17.11
C VAL A 105 -5.91 15.52 18.28
N ASP A 106 -5.09 16.52 18.55
CA ASP A 106 -4.20 16.49 19.71
C ASP A 106 -4.99 16.84 20.98
N VAL A 107 -4.98 15.93 21.95
CA VAL A 107 -5.68 16.04 23.23
C VAL A 107 -4.64 16.01 24.35
N ALA A 108 -4.61 17.07 25.15
CA ALA A 108 -3.79 17.11 26.36
C ALA A 108 -4.55 16.43 27.51
N VAL A 109 -3.93 15.40 28.11
CA VAL A 109 -4.50 14.68 29.25
C VAL A 109 -3.67 14.99 30.51
N GLY A 110 -4.34 15.54 31.51
CA GLY A 110 -3.80 15.81 32.85
C GLY A 110 -3.44 17.27 33.11
N LEU A 111 -3.86 17.78 34.29
CA LEU A 111 -3.49 19.11 34.80
C LEU A 111 -2.01 19.20 35.20
N ILE A 112 -1.35 18.06 35.49
CA ILE A 112 -0.02 18.01 36.10
C ILE A 112 1.07 17.52 35.11
N THR A 113 0.78 16.54 34.24
CA THR A 113 1.79 15.89 33.38
C THR A 113 1.86 16.42 31.94
N LYS A 114 0.92 17.28 31.50
CA LYS A 114 0.84 17.87 30.14
C LYS A 114 1.19 16.87 29.01
N GLN A 115 0.75 15.62 29.11
CA GLN A 115 0.97 14.66 28.03
C GLN A 115 -0.05 14.91 26.93
N THR A 116 0.44 15.16 25.71
CA THR A 116 -0.38 15.34 24.51
C THR A 116 -0.46 14.05 23.73
N TYR A 117 -1.67 13.62 23.41
CA TYR A 117 -1.96 12.43 22.62
C TYR A 117 -2.67 12.83 21.33
N THR A 118 -2.22 12.31 20.19
CA THR A 118 -2.93 12.47 18.91
C THR A 118 -3.99 11.39 18.77
N ILE A 119 -5.27 11.78 18.71
CA ILE A 119 -6.42 10.87 18.70
C ILE A 119 -7.16 10.93 17.36
N PRO A 120 -7.33 9.79 16.66
CA PRO A 120 -8.13 9.73 15.44
C PRO A 120 -9.62 9.85 15.78
N THR A 121 -10.25 10.91 15.30
CA THR A 121 -11.59 11.33 15.73
C THR A 121 -12.56 11.31 14.55
N LEU A 122 -13.65 10.55 14.65
CA LEU A 122 -14.66 10.41 13.60
C LEU A 122 -15.70 11.53 13.66
N CYS A 123 -15.81 12.32 12.59
CA CYS A 123 -16.73 13.45 12.49
C CYS A 123 -17.69 13.26 11.30
N TRP A 124 -18.98 13.48 11.54
CA TRP A 124 -20.04 13.51 10.53
C TRP A 124 -20.43 14.95 10.21
N ASN A 125 -21.26 15.15 9.17
CA ASN A 125 -21.78 16.49 8.86
C ASN A 125 -22.63 17.06 10.02
N GLY A 126 -23.21 16.19 10.85
CA GLY A 126 -24.02 16.57 12.01
C GLY A 126 -23.25 16.74 13.32
N GLY A 127 -21.92 16.54 13.32
CA GLY A 127 -21.09 16.66 14.51
C GLY A 127 -20.17 15.46 14.76
N LEU A 128 -19.58 15.46 15.94
CA LEU A 128 -18.66 14.43 16.42
C LEU A 128 -19.41 13.11 16.70
N ASP A 129 -18.84 11.98 16.30
CA ASP A 129 -19.29 10.67 16.78
C ASP A 129 -18.67 10.42 18.17
N GLU A 130 -19.38 10.85 19.21
CA GLU A 130 -18.86 10.88 20.59
C GLU A 130 -18.39 9.50 21.05
N TRP A 131 -19.18 8.44 20.83
CA TRP A 131 -18.81 7.10 21.28
C TRP A 131 -17.57 6.57 20.57
N VAL A 132 -17.45 6.79 19.24
CA VAL A 132 -16.26 6.35 18.51
C VAL A 132 -15.03 7.17 18.92
N ALA A 133 -15.21 8.46 19.19
CA ALA A 133 -14.12 9.32 19.68
C ALA A 133 -13.67 8.89 21.09
N ASP A 134 -14.59 8.63 22.00
CA ASP A 134 -14.32 8.15 23.36
C ASP A 134 -13.61 6.79 23.36
N TYR A 135 -14.07 5.87 22.52
CA TYR A 135 -13.39 4.60 22.29
C TYR A 135 -11.97 4.79 21.76
N ALA A 136 -11.77 5.68 20.78
CA ALA A 136 -10.44 6.00 20.27
C ALA A 136 -9.54 6.59 21.37
N ARG A 137 -10.08 7.43 22.29
CA ARG A 137 -9.29 7.92 23.44
C ARG A 137 -8.92 6.79 24.38
N HIS A 138 -9.87 5.90 24.68
CA HIS A 138 -9.60 4.74 25.52
C HIS A 138 -8.48 3.87 24.94
N LEU A 139 -8.52 3.59 23.63
CA LEU A 139 -7.47 2.81 22.96
C LEU A 139 -6.09 3.49 23.00
N VAL A 140 -6.02 4.81 22.78
CA VAL A 140 -4.74 5.53 22.76
C VAL A 140 -4.19 5.78 24.16
N VAL A 141 -5.03 6.25 25.08
CA VAL A 141 -4.60 6.73 26.40
C VAL A 141 -4.50 5.58 27.41
N TRP A 142 -5.50 4.70 27.43
CA TRP A 142 -5.61 3.63 28.44
C TRP A 142 -4.90 2.36 27.98
N GLU A 143 -5.22 1.88 26.78
CA GLU A 143 -4.61 0.68 26.18
C GLU A 143 -3.23 0.96 25.56
N LYS A 144 -2.80 2.23 25.55
CA LYS A 144 -1.50 2.68 25.01
C LYS A 144 -1.25 2.24 23.57
N GLN A 145 -2.30 2.11 22.77
CA GLN A 145 -2.17 1.76 21.36
C GLN A 145 -1.70 2.96 20.55
N GLU A 146 -0.86 2.71 19.54
CA GLU A 146 -0.43 3.77 18.63
C GLU A 146 -1.62 4.37 17.85
N ALA A 147 -1.62 5.68 17.70
CA ALA A 147 -2.66 6.42 16.97
C ALA A 147 -2.90 5.88 15.55
N SER A 148 -1.85 5.42 14.85
CA SER A 148 -1.95 4.82 13.52
C SER A 148 -2.75 3.50 13.52
N SER A 149 -2.60 2.69 14.56
CA SER A 149 -3.36 1.44 14.73
C SER A 149 -4.83 1.74 15.07
N VAL A 150 -5.05 2.72 15.94
CA VAL A 150 -6.41 3.17 16.31
C VAL A 150 -7.12 3.82 15.12
N GLU A 151 -6.40 4.54 14.25
CA GLU A 151 -6.97 5.11 13.02
C GLU A 151 -7.54 4.01 12.11
N GLN A 152 -6.90 2.83 12.04
CA GLN A 152 -7.43 1.69 11.28
C GLN A 152 -8.71 1.13 11.88
N ALA A 153 -8.81 1.11 13.21
CA ALA A 153 -10.04 0.72 13.91
C ALA A 153 -11.15 1.74 13.64
N VAL A 154 -10.86 3.04 13.75
CA VAL A 154 -11.82 4.11 13.43
C VAL A 154 -12.23 4.07 11.94
N LYS A 155 -11.34 3.69 11.01
CA LYS A 155 -11.70 3.45 9.60
C LYS A 155 -12.71 2.32 9.45
N ALA A 156 -12.56 1.22 10.21
CA ALA A 156 -13.52 0.12 10.21
C ALA A 156 -14.87 0.56 10.83
N LEU A 157 -14.83 1.22 11.99
CA LEU A 157 -16.03 1.77 12.64
C LEU A 157 -16.76 2.77 11.76
N ARG A 158 -16.04 3.63 11.03
CA ARG A 158 -16.65 4.55 10.06
C ARG A 158 -17.45 3.82 8.99
N ILE A 159 -16.93 2.72 8.46
CA ILE A 159 -17.65 1.93 7.43
C ILE A 159 -18.92 1.32 8.04
N PHE A 160 -18.82 0.78 9.27
CA PHE A 160 -19.96 0.23 9.99
C PHE A 160 -21.02 1.30 10.33
N ARG A 161 -20.60 2.45 10.87
CA ARG A 161 -21.46 3.60 11.18
C ARG A 161 -22.21 4.10 9.95
N ARG A 162 -21.60 4.11 8.77
CA ARG A 162 -22.31 4.41 7.50
C ARG A 162 -23.46 3.43 7.25
N LEU A 163 -23.29 2.14 7.54
CA LEU A 163 -24.35 1.15 7.44
C LEU A 163 -25.46 1.43 8.45
N GLN A 164 -25.11 1.69 9.72
CA GLN A 164 -26.08 2.03 10.77
C GLN A 164 -26.90 3.27 10.39
N HIS A 165 -26.26 4.35 9.95
CA HIS A 165 -26.97 5.54 9.46
C HIS A 165 -27.85 5.25 8.26
N LYS A 166 -27.36 4.48 7.28
CA LYS A 166 -28.15 4.10 6.09
C LYS A 166 -29.39 3.29 6.45
N ARG A 167 -29.32 2.45 7.48
CA ARG A 167 -30.43 1.61 7.95
C ARG A 167 -31.20 2.23 9.13
N ASN A 168 -30.82 3.44 9.57
CA ASN A 168 -31.37 4.11 10.74
C ASN A 168 -31.38 3.23 12.02
N VAL A 169 -30.31 2.46 12.24
CA VAL A 169 -30.20 1.56 13.39
C VAL A 169 -29.45 2.26 14.52
N ARG A 170 -30.06 2.27 15.71
CA ARG A 170 -29.45 2.77 16.95
C ARG A 170 -28.49 1.75 17.54
N ASP A 171 -27.55 2.18 18.38
CA ASP A 171 -26.55 1.29 18.99
C ASP A 171 -27.15 0.15 19.79
N LYS A 172 -28.20 0.41 20.56
CA LYS A 172 -28.93 -0.63 21.31
C LYS A 172 -29.65 -1.68 20.44
N ALA A 173 -29.85 -1.37 19.15
CA ALA A 173 -30.55 -2.24 18.21
C ALA A 173 -29.57 -2.99 17.29
N VAL A 174 -28.26 -2.87 17.52
CA VAL A 174 -27.27 -3.68 16.82
C VAL A 174 -27.33 -5.10 17.35
N ASN A 175 -27.28 -6.08 16.45
CA ASN A 175 -27.31 -7.49 16.79
C ASN A 175 -26.48 -8.28 15.76
N ASP A 176 -26.30 -9.59 16.01
CA ASP A 176 -25.57 -10.48 15.12
C ASP A 176 -26.17 -10.53 13.71
N GLU A 177 -27.49 -10.37 13.55
CA GLU A 177 -28.14 -10.32 12.22
C GLU A 177 -27.69 -9.11 11.39
N LEU A 178 -27.55 -7.94 12.03
CA LEU A 178 -27.03 -6.74 11.36
C LEU A 178 -25.57 -6.92 10.96
N LEU A 179 -24.75 -7.49 11.84
CA LEU A 179 -23.34 -7.77 11.55
C LEU A 179 -23.19 -8.82 10.45
N LEU A 180 -24.02 -9.86 10.44
CA LEU A 180 -24.06 -10.85 9.37
C LEU A 180 -24.48 -10.22 8.04
N ALA A 181 -25.51 -9.38 8.03
CA ALA A 181 -25.92 -8.65 6.83
C ALA A 181 -24.81 -7.70 6.32
N TRP A 182 -24.03 -7.10 7.23
CA TRP A 182 -22.87 -6.29 6.89
C TRP A 182 -21.73 -7.13 6.30
N GLN A 183 -21.44 -8.29 6.91
CA GLN A 183 -20.45 -9.23 6.43
C GLN A 183 -20.79 -9.74 5.03
N ILE A 184 -22.04 -10.12 4.77
CA ILE A 184 -22.54 -10.50 3.45
C ILE A 184 -22.33 -9.36 2.45
N ALA A 185 -22.65 -8.12 2.82
CA ALA A 185 -22.42 -6.97 1.94
C ALA A 185 -20.92 -6.73 1.65
N MET A 186 -20.04 -6.95 2.62
CA MET A 186 -18.58 -6.90 2.42
C MET A 186 -18.09 -8.01 1.50
N THR A 187 -18.65 -9.22 1.62
CA THR A 187 -18.37 -10.36 0.75
C THR A 187 -18.80 -10.08 -0.68
N SER A 188 -20.02 -9.55 -0.89
CA SER A 188 -20.51 -9.14 -2.22
C SER A 188 -19.67 -8.02 -2.83
N ALA A 189 -18.99 -7.21 -2.02
CA ALA A 189 -18.06 -6.18 -2.47
C ALA A 189 -16.63 -6.72 -2.75
N GLY A 190 -16.39 -8.02 -2.60
CA GLY A 190 -15.09 -8.65 -2.85
C GLY A 190 -14.04 -8.37 -1.77
N ILE A 191 -14.44 -7.94 -0.58
CA ILE A 191 -13.49 -7.69 0.53
C ILE A 191 -13.00 -9.04 1.07
N GLY A 192 -11.69 -9.28 1.13
CA GLY A 192 -11.12 -10.56 1.61
C GLY A 192 -11.42 -10.89 3.07
N VAL A 193 -11.43 -12.18 3.40
CA VAL A 193 -11.81 -12.75 4.72
C VAL A 193 -11.09 -12.07 5.88
N ALA A 194 -9.76 -11.91 5.78
CA ALA A 194 -8.95 -11.28 6.83
C ALA A 194 -9.41 -9.85 7.15
N ARG A 195 -9.76 -9.06 6.13
CA ARG A 195 -10.24 -7.69 6.33
C ARG A 195 -11.67 -7.68 6.90
N ARG A 196 -12.53 -8.61 6.49
CA ARG A 196 -13.88 -8.75 7.07
C ARG A 196 -13.80 -9.11 8.55
N ASN A 197 -13.01 -10.11 8.90
CA ASN A 197 -12.76 -10.51 10.28
C ASN A 197 -12.20 -9.35 11.11
N TYR A 198 -11.22 -8.60 10.59
CA TYR A 198 -10.74 -7.39 11.25
C TYR A 198 -11.85 -6.38 11.52
N CYS A 199 -12.69 -6.08 10.51
CA CYS A 199 -13.80 -5.15 10.67
C CYS A 199 -14.82 -5.62 11.72
N ILE A 200 -15.18 -6.91 11.71
CA ILE A 200 -16.11 -7.50 12.68
C ILE A 200 -15.51 -7.47 14.09
N SER A 201 -14.24 -7.84 14.25
CA SER A 201 -13.54 -7.78 15.54
C SER A 201 -13.50 -6.36 16.10
N VAL A 202 -13.23 -5.35 15.27
CA VAL A 202 -13.22 -3.95 15.73
C VAL A 202 -14.60 -3.49 16.19
N VAL A 203 -15.66 -3.85 15.47
CA VAL A 203 -17.03 -3.49 15.90
C VAL A 203 -17.40 -4.22 17.19
N HIS A 204 -17.05 -5.49 17.31
CA HIS A 204 -17.28 -6.27 18.53
C HIS A 204 -16.51 -5.70 19.73
N ASP A 205 -15.21 -5.42 19.57
CA ASP A 205 -14.37 -4.80 20.61
C ASP A 205 -14.90 -3.40 21.01
N PHE A 206 -15.47 -2.63 20.06
CA PHE A 206 -16.14 -1.36 20.35
C PHE A 206 -17.40 -1.51 21.22
N PHE A 207 -18.26 -2.48 20.90
CA PHE A 207 -19.45 -2.75 21.71
C PHE A 207 -19.08 -3.33 23.09
N LYS A 208 -18.01 -4.12 23.18
CA LYS A 208 -17.46 -4.61 24.45
C LYS A 208 -17.02 -3.43 25.32
N TRP A 209 -16.29 -2.49 24.76
CA TRP A 209 -15.91 -1.27 25.48
C TRP A 209 -17.15 -0.49 25.94
N ALA A 210 -18.15 -0.32 25.08
CA ALA A 210 -19.38 0.40 25.43
C ALA A 210 -20.15 -0.27 26.58
N GLU A 211 -20.17 -1.60 26.63
CA GLU A 211 -20.71 -2.39 27.73
C GLU A 211 -19.90 -2.20 29.03
N GLU A 212 -18.56 -2.27 28.94
CA GLU A 212 -17.66 -2.09 30.09
C GLU A 212 -17.73 -0.69 30.71
N GLN A 213 -17.99 0.35 29.89
CA GLN A 213 -18.21 1.72 30.35
C GLN A 213 -19.65 1.99 30.82
N GLY A 214 -20.56 1.00 30.72
CA GLY A 214 -21.96 1.13 31.12
C GLY A 214 -22.83 1.95 30.15
N HIS A 215 -22.35 2.22 28.94
CA HIS A 215 -23.16 2.84 27.88
C HIS A 215 -24.24 1.87 27.35
N LEU A 216 -23.95 0.57 27.44
CA LEU A 216 -24.85 -0.53 27.12
C LEU A 216 -24.88 -1.51 28.31
N LEU A 217 -25.98 -2.26 28.41
CA LEU A 217 -26.17 -3.27 29.43
C LEU A 217 -26.69 -4.56 28.77
N TYR A 218 -26.00 -5.65 29.04
CA TYR A 218 -26.21 -7.00 28.54
C TYR A 218 -26.26 -7.09 27.00
N HIS A 219 -25.60 -6.17 26.31
CA HIS A 219 -25.66 -6.11 24.84
C HIS A 219 -24.66 -7.04 24.17
N VAL A 220 -23.48 -7.17 24.79
CA VAL A 220 -22.40 -8.07 24.35
C VAL A 220 -21.82 -8.78 25.57
N GLN A 221 -21.43 -10.03 25.38
CA GLN A 221 -20.85 -10.82 26.46
C GLN A 221 -19.38 -10.46 26.67
N VAL A 222 -19.06 -9.92 27.85
CA VAL A 222 -17.69 -9.48 28.23
C VAL A 222 -17.04 -10.34 29.33
N ARG A 223 -17.82 -11.24 29.94
CA ARG A 223 -17.49 -12.11 31.07
C ARG A 223 -18.25 -13.44 30.97
N SER A 224 -17.90 -14.42 31.81
CA SER A 224 -18.64 -15.69 31.86
C SER A 224 -20.10 -15.47 32.30
N ARG A 225 -21.02 -16.30 31.80
CA ARG A 225 -22.47 -16.16 32.10
C ARG A 225 -22.77 -16.21 33.60
N HIS A 226 -22.00 -16.98 34.35
CA HIS A 226 -22.17 -17.13 35.79
C HIS A 226 -21.80 -15.88 36.60
N GLU A 227 -21.11 -14.90 35.99
CA GLU A 227 -20.73 -13.66 36.65
C GLU A 227 -21.82 -12.58 36.60
N TYR A 228 -22.90 -12.81 35.84
CA TYR A 228 -24.03 -11.88 35.76
C TYR A 228 -25.10 -12.26 36.78
N SER A 229 -25.40 -11.34 37.70
CA SER A 229 -26.34 -11.59 38.80
C SER A 229 -27.82 -11.56 38.41
N ASN A 230 -28.17 -10.98 37.25
CA ASN A 230 -29.55 -10.63 36.89
C ASN A 230 -30.00 -11.11 35.49
N LEU A 231 -29.31 -12.09 34.90
CA LEU A 231 -29.66 -12.60 33.58
C LEU A 231 -30.53 -13.87 33.68
N PRO A 232 -31.66 -13.94 32.93
CA PRO A 232 -32.37 -15.20 32.72
C PRO A 232 -31.45 -16.28 32.14
N GLU A 233 -31.69 -17.55 32.47
CA GLU A 233 -30.88 -18.67 31.96
C GLU A 233 -30.92 -18.78 30.42
N ASP A 234 -32.04 -18.39 29.82
CA ASP A 234 -32.29 -18.39 28.37
C ASP A 234 -31.89 -17.08 27.68
N TYR A 235 -31.31 -16.12 28.42
CA TYR A 235 -30.91 -14.84 27.85
C TYR A 235 -29.85 -15.00 26.76
N THR A 236 -30.15 -14.43 25.60
CA THR A 236 -29.24 -14.38 24.46
C THR A 236 -28.78 -12.95 24.24
N PHE A 237 -27.47 -12.73 24.38
CA PHE A 237 -26.85 -11.44 24.07
C PHE A 237 -27.11 -11.08 22.60
N PRO A 238 -27.54 -9.83 22.30
CA PRO A 238 -27.69 -9.35 20.92
C PRO A 238 -26.44 -9.55 20.06
N LEU A 239 -25.26 -9.39 20.67
CA LEU A 239 -23.96 -9.68 20.07
C LEU A 239 -23.32 -10.91 20.71
N GLY A 240 -23.35 -12.02 19.99
CA GLY A 240 -22.82 -13.30 20.42
C GLY A 240 -21.29 -13.28 20.50
N SER A 241 -20.76 -13.82 21.59
CA SER A 241 -19.32 -13.94 21.82
C SER A 241 -18.90 -15.38 22.12
N ASN A 242 -17.67 -15.71 21.75
CA ASN A 242 -16.98 -16.94 22.11
C ASN A 242 -15.72 -16.59 22.89
N GLU A 243 -15.43 -17.38 23.92
CA GLU A 243 -14.17 -17.27 24.65
C GLU A 243 -13.09 -18.05 23.90
N VAL A 244 -12.00 -17.38 23.57
CA VAL A 244 -10.86 -17.95 22.84
C VAL A 244 -9.59 -17.71 23.64
N GLU A 245 -8.82 -18.77 23.83
CA GLU A 245 -7.49 -18.69 24.42
C GLU A 245 -6.49 -18.13 23.40
N VAL A 246 -5.94 -16.96 23.68
CA VAL A 246 -4.92 -16.32 22.85
C VAL A 246 -3.54 -16.62 23.44
N LYS A 247 -2.69 -17.31 22.67
CA LYS A 247 -1.30 -17.60 23.06
C LYS A 247 -0.37 -16.48 22.61
N LEU A 248 0.38 -15.91 23.54
CA LEU A 248 1.41 -14.91 23.31
C LEU A 248 2.77 -15.56 22.97
N PRO A 249 3.73 -14.82 22.37
CA PRO A 249 5.03 -15.34 21.93
C PRO A 249 5.96 -15.94 23.01
N HIS A 250 5.55 -15.95 24.29
CA HIS A 250 6.34 -16.45 25.42
C HIS A 250 5.60 -17.56 26.20
N GLY A 251 4.62 -18.23 25.56
CA GLY A 251 3.84 -19.30 26.18
C GLY A 251 2.76 -18.83 27.16
N HIS A 252 2.71 -17.55 27.50
CA HIS A 252 1.58 -16.97 28.22
C HIS A 252 0.32 -17.05 27.37
N SER A 253 -0.79 -17.47 27.98
CA SER A 253 -2.11 -17.39 27.36
C SER A 253 -3.04 -16.51 28.19
N TYR A 254 -3.98 -15.87 27.51
CA TYR A 254 -5.09 -15.17 28.15
C TYR A 254 -6.38 -15.45 27.40
N LEU A 255 -7.50 -15.41 28.10
CA LEU A 255 -8.82 -15.60 27.52
C LEU A 255 -9.30 -14.27 26.92
N LYS A 256 -9.71 -14.30 25.65
CA LYS A 256 -10.32 -13.17 24.95
C LYS A 256 -11.70 -13.56 24.44
N TRP A 257 -12.69 -12.72 24.73
CA TRP A 257 -14.01 -12.79 24.11
C TRP A 257 -13.96 -12.22 22.69
N VAL A 258 -14.36 -13.01 21.69
CA VAL A 258 -14.39 -12.62 20.28
C VAL A 258 -15.77 -12.87 19.69
N SER A 259 -16.11 -12.17 18.60
CA SER A 259 -17.38 -12.37 17.90
C SER A 259 -17.53 -13.80 17.38
N ARG A 260 -18.76 -14.33 17.42
CA ARG A 260 -19.13 -15.63 16.81
C ARG A 260 -19.11 -15.62 15.29
N LEU A 261 -19.12 -14.43 14.68
CA LEU A 261 -19.23 -14.24 13.23
C LEU A 261 -17.87 -14.23 12.51
N LEU A 262 -16.79 -14.50 13.24
CA LEU A 262 -15.47 -14.61 12.63
C LEU A 262 -15.41 -15.86 11.74
N GLU A 263 -15.09 -15.64 10.47
CA GLU A 263 -14.89 -16.71 9.50
C GLU A 263 -13.54 -17.40 9.78
N PRO A 264 -13.43 -18.73 9.64
CA PRO A 264 -12.14 -19.42 9.74
C PRO A 264 -11.18 -18.80 8.72
N GLY A 265 -10.05 -18.30 9.20
CA GLY A 265 -9.09 -17.61 8.34
C GLY A 265 -8.50 -18.56 7.31
N GLU A 266 -8.39 -18.11 6.06
CA GLU A 266 -7.44 -18.71 5.12
C GLU A 266 -6.05 -18.64 5.77
N THR A 267 -5.29 -19.72 5.64
CA THR A 267 -3.91 -19.82 6.14
C THR A 267 -3.11 -18.59 5.74
N SER A 268 -2.25 -18.10 6.65
CA SER A 268 -1.45 -16.90 6.44
C SER A 268 -0.84 -16.89 5.04
N THR A 269 -0.91 -15.78 4.31
CA THR A 269 -0.26 -15.59 2.99
C THR A 269 1.26 -15.68 3.03
N PHE A 270 1.84 -16.13 4.15
CA PHE A 270 3.24 -16.46 4.27
C PHE A 270 3.55 -17.63 3.32
N GLY A 271 4.10 -17.30 2.15
CA GLY A 271 4.36 -18.23 1.04
C GLY A 271 3.55 -17.96 -0.24
N SER A 272 2.49 -17.14 -0.21
CA SER A 272 1.67 -16.86 -1.41
C SER A 272 2.20 -15.69 -2.25
N ARG A 273 3.05 -14.84 -1.67
CA ARG A 273 3.56 -13.63 -2.32
C ARG A 273 4.98 -13.87 -2.84
N HIS A 274 5.16 -13.58 -4.12
CA HIS A 274 6.38 -13.79 -4.88
C HIS A 274 7.55 -12.95 -4.34
N THR A 275 8.70 -13.58 -4.16
CA THR A 275 9.96 -12.88 -3.86
C THR A 275 10.71 -12.70 -5.19
N PRO A 276 10.94 -11.46 -5.65
CA PRO A 276 11.53 -11.20 -6.96
C PRO A 276 12.86 -11.93 -7.19
N THR A 277 12.96 -12.59 -8.32
CA THR A 277 14.17 -13.20 -8.88
C THR A 277 15.17 -12.14 -9.37
N ALA A 278 16.42 -12.53 -9.62
CA ALA A 278 17.48 -11.60 -10.03
C ALA A 278 17.11 -10.79 -11.28
N THR A 279 16.64 -11.46 -12.31
CA THR A 279 16.19 -10.86 -13.57
C THR A 279 15.00 -9.92 -13.37
N GLU A 280 14.07 -10.26 -12.47
CA GLU A 280 12.95 -9.38 -12.14
C GLU A 280 13.41 -8.13 -11.39
N VAL A 281 14.43 -8.21 -10.53
CA VAL A 281 15.01 -7.02 -9.89
C VAL A 281 15.74 -6.13 -10.88
N GLU A 282 16.51 -6.71 -11.79
CA GLU A 282 17.14 -5.93 -12.88
C GLU A 282 16.07 -5.21 -13.73
N SER A 283 14.99 -5.92 -14.08
CA SER A 283 13.82 -5.32 -14.77
C SER A 283 13.19 -4.21 -13.94
N LEU A 284 12.94 -4.43 -12.64
CA LEU A 284 12.38 -3.43 -11.72
C LEU A 284 13.22 -2.15 -11.68
N LEU A 285 14.54 -2.29 -11.52
CA LEU A 285 15.46 -1.15 -11.44
C LEU A 285 15.51 -0.40 -12.78
N THR A 286 15.56 -1.13 -13.90
CA THR A 286 15.51 -0.56 -15.25
C THR A 286 14.22 0.24 -15.47
N LYS A 287 13.06 -0.29 -15.04
CA LYS A 287 11.77 0.42 -15.14
C LYS A 287 11.70 1.64 -14.24
N ALA A 288 12.23 1.56 -13.02
CA ALA A 288 12.30 2.69 -12.12
C ALA A 288 13.13 3.84 -12.72
N GLU A 289 14.25 3.52 -13.36
CA GLU A 289 15.11 4.48 -14.04
C GLU A 289 14.44 5.10 -15.27
N ALA A 290 13.73 4.29 -16.06
CA ALA A 290 12.97 4.73 -17.23
C ALA A 290 11.69 5.53 -16.90
N SER A 291 11.27 5.60 -15.63
CA SER A 291 10.01 6.27 -15.21
C SER A 291 9.99 7.79 -15.44
N GLY A 292 11.14 8.38 -15.84
CA GLY A 292 11.30 9.78 -16.27
C GLY A 292 11.16 10.80 -15.15
N ARG A 293 9.98 10.90 -14.53
CA ARG A 293 9.69 11.85 -13.46
C ARG A 293 10.00 11.24 -12.10
N ASN A 294 10.87 11.92 -11.35
CA ASN A 294 11.44 11.48 -10.08
C ASN A 294 12.09 10.09 -10.19
N SER A 295 12.65 9.74 -11.34
CA SER A 295 13.20 8.40 -11.60
C SER A 295 14.34 8.06 -10.64
N ALA A 296 15.30 8.98 -10.45
CA ALA A 296 16.40 8.82 -9.49
C ALA A 296 15.89 8.59 -8.06
N ARG A 297 14.88 9.35 -7.62
CA ARG A 297 14.23 9.18 -6.32
C ARG A 297 13.60 7.79 -6.20
N ASN A 298 12.78 7.41 -7.17
CA ASN A 298 12.04 6.14 -7.16
C ASN A 298 13.02 4.95 -7.18
N LEU A 299 14.06 5.02 -8.00
CA LEU A 299 15.13 4.03 -8.10
C LEU A 299 15.87 3.89 -6.77
N LEU A 300 16.33 4.99 -6.18
CA LEU A 300 17.06 4.95 -4.91
C LEU A 300 16.22 4.40 -3.77
N MET A 301 14.92 4.71 -3.71
CA MET A 301 14.04 4.11 -2.70
C MET A 301 13.99 2.57 -2.80
N LEU A 302 13.98 2.03 -4.01
CA LEU A 302 14.01 0.58 -4.24
C LEU A 302 15.38 -0.01 -3.86
N LEU A 303 16.48 0.68 -4.20
CA LEU A 303 17.83 0.28 -3.83
C LEU A 303 18.02 0.27 -2.31
N VAL A 304 17.53 1.29 -1.59
CA VAL A 304 17.56 1.28 -0.12
C VAL A 304 16.80 0.07 0.43
N ALA A 305 15.61 -0.23 -0.09
CA ALA A 305 14.84 -1.40 0.35
C ALA A 305 15.56 -2.73 0.06
N LEU A 306 16.23 -2.82 -1.09
CA LEU A 306 16.94 -4.02 -1.56
C LEU A 306 18.26 -4.25 -0.83
N GLU A 307 19.05 -3.22 -0.57
CA GLU A 307 20.42 -3.36 -0.06
C GLU A 307 20.53 -3.25 1.46
N THR A 308 19.55 -2.62 2.11
CA THR A 308 19.56 -2.46 3.58
C THR A 308 18.46 -3.28 4.26
N GLY A 309 17.51 -3.80 3.49
CA GLY A 309 16.30 -4.45 4.02
C GLY A 309 15.35 -3.48 4.73
N ALA A 310 15.46 -2.17 4.50
CA ALA A 310 14.63 -1.17 5.17
C ALA A 310 13.12 -1.40 4.94
N ARG A 311 12.32 -1.17 5.98
CA ARG A 311 10.85 -0.99 5.87
C ARG A 311 10.57 0.34 5.18
N VAL A 312 9.39 0.44 4.59
CA VAL A 312 8.88 1.71 4.03
C VAL A 312 8.93 2.85 5.06
N SER A 313 8.49 2.59 6.30
CA SER A 313 8.57 3.55 7.42
C SER A 313 10.00 3.99 7.73
N GLU A 314 10.98 3.11 7.53
CA GLU A 314 12.41 3.39 7.77
C GLU A 314 13.03 4.18 6.61
N ILE A 315 12.53 4.01 5.38
CA ILE A 315 12.98 4.74 4.19
C ILE A 315 12.51 6.20 4.22
N VAL A 316 11.25 6.45 4.60
CA VAL A 316 10.67 7.81 4.57
C VAL A 316 11.23 8.74 5.64
N GLN A 317 11.82 8.20 6.71
CA GLN A 317 12.39 8.99 7.81
C GLN A 317 13.86 9.34 7.62
N LEU A 318 14.53 8.83 6.58
CA LEU A 318 15.92 9.16 6.29
C LEU A 318 16.06 10.66 6.04
N LYS A 319 16.99 11.29 6.76
CA LYS A 319 17.27 12.72 6.68
C LYS A 319 18.56 12.99 5.93
N VAL A 320 18.68 14.18 5.36
CA VAL A 320 19.91 14.64 4.69
C VAL A 320 21.10 14.58 5.67
N GLY A 321 20.91 15.00 6.91
CA GLY A 321 21.93 14.99 7.96
C GLY A 321 22.33 13.59 8.45
N ASP A 322 21.64 12.52 8.05
CA ASP A 322 22.06 11.15 8.31
C ASP A 322 23.21 10.70 7.38
N PHE A 323 23.46 11.46 6.31
CA PHE A 323 24.47 11.16 5.30
C PHE A 323 25.58 12.23 5.31
N PRO A 324 26.82 11.85 4.96
CA PRO A 324 27.92 12.80 4.90
C PRO A 324 27.64 13.91 3.88
N ASN A 325 28.08 15.12 4.21
CA ASN A 325 28.14 16.19 3.21
C ASN A 325 29.27 15.95 2.20
N LEU A 326 29.35 16.77 1.15
CA LEU A 326 30.36 16.61 0.09
C LEU A 326 31.81 16.66 0.61
N ASP A 327 32.07 17.42 1.67
CA ASP A 327 33.39 17.57 2.28
C ASP A 327 33.75 16.37 3.19
N GLU A 328 32.74 15.67 3.70
CA GLU A 328 32.85 14.49 4.56
C GLU A 328 32.90 13.17 3.78
N LEU A 329 32.98 13.22 2.44
CA LEU A 329 33.03 12.02 1.60
C LEU A 329 34.38 11.31 1.61
N ALA A 330 35.46 11.99 2.02
CA ALA A 330 36.83 11.43 1.98
C ALA A 330 36.97 10.03 2.62
N PRO A 331 36.32 9.71 3.77
CA PRO A 331 36.38 8.38 4.36
C PRO A 331 35.71 7.27 3.54
N PHE A 332 34.90 7.59 2.53
CA PHE A 332 34.20 6.61 1.69
C PHE A 332 34.85 6.42 0.31
N ILE A 333 35.95 7.14 0.02
CA ILE A 333 36.65 7.15 -1.27
C ILE A 333 38.10 6.67 -1.05
N GLY A 334 38.59 5.80 -1.94
CA GLY A 334 39.97 5.31 -1.95
C GLY A 334 40.21 3.94 -1.29
N SER A 335 41.48 3.53 -1.20
CA SER A 335 41.88 2.18 -0.79
C SER A 335 41.58 1.84 0.68
N ASN A 336 41.42 2.86 1.54
CA ASN A 336 41.06 2.73 2.95
C ASN A 336 39.64 3.21 3.25
N ALA A 337 38.75 3.16 2.26
CA ALA A 337 37.37 3.58 2.42
C ALA A 337 36.62 2.74 3.46
N ARG A 338 35.80 3.40 4.28
CA ARG A 338 34.80 2.77 5.13
C ARG A 338 33.90 1.91 4.25
N SER A 339 33.67 0.67 4.66
CA SER A 339 32.83 -0.27 3.91
C SER A 339 31.34 0.07 4.00
N HIS A 340 30.92 0.72 5.10
CA HIS A 340 29.52 1.04 5.35
C HIS A 340 29.32 2.27 6.24
N LEU A 341 28.13 2.85 6.18
CA LEU A 341 27.58 3.86 7.08
C LEU A 341 26.43 3.27 7.88
N GLN A 342 26.34 3.62 9.16
CA GLN A 342 25.25 3.21 10.04
C GLN A 342 24.31 4.39 10.29
N VAL A 343 23.05 4.25 9.89
CA VAL A 343 22.01 5.28 10.09
C VAL A 343 21.00 4.79 11.12
N LYS A 344 20.70 5.63 12.11
CA LYS A 344 19.72 5.31 13.17
C LYS A 344 18.31 5.55 12.66
N VAL A 345 17.41 4.63 12.97
CA VAL A 345 16.03 4.62 12.49
C VAL A 345 15.08 4.33 13.64
N VAL A 346 13.95 5.03 13.71
CA VAL A 346 12.89 4.70 14.68
C VAL A 346 12.03 3.58 14.12
N ARG A 347 11.70 2.58 14.95
CA ARG A 347 10.89 1.42 14.58
C ARG A 347 9.66 1.32 15.45
N LYS A 348 8.53 1.08 14.80
CA LYS A 348 7.23 0.83 15.43
C LYS A 348 7.36 -0.27 16.50
N ASN A 349 7.02 0.04 17.74
CA ASN A 349 7.07 -0.85 18.90
C ASN A 349 8.45 -1.52 19.19
N GLN A 350 9.56 -1.03 18.62
CA GLN A 350 10.89 -1.64 18.78
C GLN A 350 11.98 -0.64 19.17
N GLY A 351 11.63 0.64 19.39
CA GLY A 351 12.59 1.68 19.75
C GLY A 351 13.46 2.11 18.57
N VAL A 352 14.75 2.36 18.83
CA VAL A 352 15.71 2.78 17.80
C VAL A 352 16.44 1.56 17.25
N GLY A 353 16.39 1.38 15.93
CA GLY A 353 17.21 0.43 15.19
C GLY A 353 18.30 1.12 14.37
N THR A 354 19.10 0.32 13.67
CA THR A 354 20.17 0.81 12.79
C THR A 354 20.04 0.16 11.42
N LEU A 355 20.16 0.95 10.36
CA LEU A 355 20.34 0.48 8.99
C LEU A 355 21.82 0.59 8.61
N ARG A 356 22.33 -0.42 7.90
CA ARG A 356 23.70 -0.43 7.37
C ARG A 356 23.63 -0.14 5.86
N PHE A 357 24.19 0.97 5.45
CA PHE A 357 24.32 1.37 4.05
C PHE A 357 25.73 1.03 3.59
N ASN A 358 25.91 0.29 2.50
CA ASN A 358 27.24 0.12 1.90
C ASN A 358 27.76 1.46 1.37
N LYS A 359 29.07 1.55 1.14
CA LYS A 359 29.70 2.81 0.69
C LYS A 359 29.09 3.34 -0.61
N GLU A 360 28.68 2.48 -1.53
CA GLU A 360 28.20 2.89 -2.84
C GLU A 360 26.77 3.43 -2.80
N LEU A 361 25.89 2.86 -1.98
CA LEU A 361 24.57 3.42 -1.73
C LEU A 361 24.69 4.76 -1.00
N VAL A 362 25.65 4.91 -0.07
CA VAL A 362 25.95 6.21 0.55
C VAL A 362 26.32 7.23 -0.52
N LEU A 363 27.27 6.92 -1.40
CA LEU A 363 27.69 7.81 -2.48
C LEU A 363 26.53 8.14 -3.43
N SER A 364 25.69 7.16 -3.75
CA SER A 364 24.53 7.34 -4.63
C SER A 364 23.46 8.23 -4.00
N ILE A 365 23.20 8.08 -2.70
CA ILE A 365 22.29 8.93 -1.94
C ILE A 365 22.85 10.35 -1.86
N VAL A 366 24.14 10.51 -1.57
CA VAL A 366 24.79 11.83 -1.50
C VAL A 366 24.73 12.51 -2.88
N ALA A 367 25.06 11.80 -3.96
CA ALA A 367 24.91 12.32 -5.32
C ALA A 367 23.47 12.76 -5.59
N PHE A 368 22.47 11.93 -5.28
CA PHE A 368 21.07 12.33 -5.43
C PHE A 368 20.69 13.56 -4.58
N ILE A 369 21.17 13.65 -3.34
CA ILE A 369 20.88 14.78 -2.46
C ILE A 369 21.38 16.09 -3.06
N TYR A 370 22.59 16.12 -3.61
CA TYR A 370 23.28 17.36 -4.01
C TYR A 370 23.28 17.64 -5.52
N THR A 371 23.16 16.61 -6.38
CA THR A 371 23.33 16.75 -7.84
C THR A 371 22.06 16.46 -8.64
N ASP A 372 21.03 15.82 -8.08
CA ASP A 372 19.81 15.51 -8.83
C ASP A 372 19.01 16.79 -9.17
N PRO A 373 18.83 17.15 -10.46
CA PRO A 373 18.18 18.40 -10.84
C PRO A 373 16.73 18.51 -10.38
N GLN A 374 16.00 17.39 -10.33
CA GLN A 374 14.58 17.38 -9.95
C GLN A 374 14.43 17.62 -8.46
N ARG A 375 15.26 17.00 -7.63
CA ARG A 375 15.34 17.26 -6.19
C ARG A 375 15.76 18.71 -5.92
N GLN A 376 16.82 19.20 -6.57
CA GLN A 376 17.29 20.58 -6.40
C GLN A 376 16.20 21.60 -6.75
N LYS A 377 15.43 21.34 -7.81
CA LYS A 377 14.27 22.16 -8.17
C LYS A 377 13.24 22.19 -7.03
N ILE A 378 12.84 21.04 -6.49
CA ILE A 378 11.89 20.95 -5.38
C ILE A 378 12.40 21.70 -4.13
N VAL A 379 13.69 21.57 -3.81
CA VAL A 379 14.31 22.25 -2.66
C VAL A 379 14.38 23.76 -2.86
N SER A 380 14.74 24.23 -4.06
CA SER A 380 14.82 25.67 -4.36
C SER A 380 13.46 26.37 -4.40
N GLU A 381 12.40 25.67 -4.84
CA GLU A 381 11.03 26.18 -4.85
C GLU A 381 10.43 26.30 -3.42
N ARG A 382 11.01 25.57 -2.46
CA ARG A 382 10.67 25.69 -1.02
C ARG A 382 11.29 26.96 -0.44
N ARG A 383 10.48 28.03 -0.32
CA ARG A 383 10.87 29.30 0.32
C ARG A 383 11.29 29.12 1.80
N ILE A 384 12.55 29.49 2.06
CA ILE A 384 13.15 30.15 3.26
C ILE A 384 12.69 29.65 4.64
N GLY A 385 13.59 28.97 5.37
CA GLY A 385 13.57 28.94 6.84
C GLY A 385 13.74 27.59 7.53
N ARG A 386 13.87 26.46 6.81
CA ARG A 386 14.13 25.15 7.41
C ARG A 386 15.56 24.69 7.14
N ASN A 387 16.24 24.23 8.18
CA ASN A 387 17.60 23.69 8.12
C ASN A 387 17.66 22.51 7.15
N SER A 388 18.59 22.56 6.19
CA SER A 388 18.74 21.55 5.13
C SER A 388 19.06 20.14 5.66
N ASN A 389 19.64 20.04 6.86
CA ASN A 389 20.06 18.74 7.42
C ASN A 389 18.90 17.93 8.03
N ASP A 390 17.83 18.59 8.46
CA ASP A 390 16.63 17.92 8.99
C ASP A 390 15.62 17.56 7.90
N ASP A 391 15.88 17.98 6.65
CA ASP A 391 15.03 17.63 5.52
C ASP A 391 15.12 16.14 5.21
N ALA A 392 14.00 15.57 4.78
CA ALA A 392 13.95 14.20 4.32
C ALA A 392 14.79 14.03 3.03
N VAL A 393 15.45 12.88 2.91
CA VAL A 393 16.17 12.51 1.68
C VAL A 393 15.18 12.45 0.51
N PHE A 394 14.05 11.77 0.71
CA PHE A 394 13.03 11.56 -0.31
C PHE A 394 11.85 12.51 -0.14
N LEU A 395 11.76 13.47 -1.07
CA LEU A 395 10.73 14.50 -1.08
C LEU A 395 9.57 14.18 -2.05
N SER A 396 8.38 14.64 -1.70
CA SER A 396 7.23 14.75 -2.58
C SER A 396 7.43 15.91 -3.56
N GLU A 397 6.58 15.97 -4.59
CA GLU A 397 6.64 17.07 -5.56
C GLU A 397 6.28 18.44 -4.96
N GLU A 398 5.55 18.44 -3.86
CA GLU A 398 5.21 19.63 -3.06
C GLU A 398 6.35 19.99 -2.07
N GLY A 399 7.46 19.24 -2.11
CA GLY A 399 8.60 19.37 -1.22
C GLY A 399 8.43 18.73 0.15
N GLY A 400 7.23 18.30 0.54
CA GLY A 400 7.01 17.54 1.79
C GLY A 400 7.79 16.22 1.86
N PRO A 401 8.02 15.64 3.06
CA PRO A 401 8.49 14.26 3.15
C PRO A 401 7.49 13.31 2.48
N LEU A 402 7.97 12.25 1.83
CA LEU A 402 7.09 11.21 1.29
C LEU A 402 6.35 10.47 2.41
N SER A 403 5.07 10.16 2.19
CA SER A 403 4.31 9.27 3.07
C SER A 403 4.55 7.81 2.72
N GLU A 404 4.36 6.91 3.70
CA GLU A 404 4.49 5.46 3.50
C GLU A 404 3.58 4.93 2.39
N ASP A 405 2.34 5.44 2.33
CA ASP A 405 1.38 5.11 1.27
C ASP A 405 1.88 5.54 -0.11
N SER A 406 2.58 6.67 -0.19
CA SER A 406 3.15 7.16 -1.46
C SER A 406 4.30 6.27 -1.91
N VAL A 407 5.19 5.88 -1.00
CA VAL A 407 6.25 4.90 -1.30
C VAL A 407 5.67 3.57 -1.76
N THR A 408 4.64 3.08 -1.08
CA THR A 408 3.96 1.82 -1.43
C THR A 408 3.31 1.90 -2.80
N ARG A 409 2.70 3.03 -3.16
CA ARG A 409 2.08 3.27 -4.47
C ARG A 409 3.13 3.39 -5.58
N ILE A 410 4.20 4.14 -5.35
CA ILE A 410 5.32 4.26 -6.30
C ILE A 410 5.93 2.88 -6.56
N GLY A 411 6.27 2.15 -5.49
CA GLY A 411 6.80 0.79 -5.60
C GLY A 411 5.81 -0.14 -6.31
N GLY A 412 4.53 -0.12 -5.96
CA GLY A 412 3.50 -0.93 -6.63
C GLY A 412 3.39 -0.63 -8.14
N GLY A 413 3.50 0.63 -8.54
CA GLY A 413 3.53 1.04 -9.94
C GLY A 413 4.72 0.47 -10.70
N VAL A 414 5.94 0.63 -10.16
CA VAL A 414 7.16 0.08 -10.76
C VAL A 414 7.09 -1.45 -10.86
N PHE A 415 6.56 -2.12 -9.83
CA PHE A 415 6.38 -3.57 -9.84
C PHE A 415 5.42 -4.05 -10.94
N ALA A 416 4.30 -3.33 -11.12
CA ALA A 416 3.36 -3.63 -12.19
C ALA A 416 3.99 -3.40 -13.59
N GLU A 417 4.74 -2.31 -13.76
CA GLU A 417 5.43 -1.99 -15.03
C GLU A 417 6.53 -3.01 -15.38
N ALA A 418 7.17 -3.61 -14.37
CA ALA A 418 8.14 -4.68 -14.55
C ALA A 418 7.50 -6.07 -14.74
N GLY A 419 6.17 -6.18 -14.69
CA GLY A 419 5.44 -7.44 -14.81
C GLY A 419 5.58 -8.36 -13.58
N VAL A 420 6.00 -7.83 -12.43
CA VAL A 420 6.21 -8.61 -11.21
C VAL A 420 4.92 -8.60 -10.40
N GLU A 421 4.09 -9.63 -10.60
CA GLU A 421 2.81 -9.77 -9.91
C GLU A 421 2.97 -10.25 -8.45
N ASN A 422 1.95 -9.97 -7.62
CA ASN A 422 1.90 -10.40 -6.20
C ASN A 422 3.09 -9.96 -5.34
N ALA A 423 3.80 -8.92 -5.76
CA ALA A 423 4.94 -8.36 -5.05
C ALA A 423 4.84 -6.83 -4.90
N ASN A 424 5.57 -6.31 -3.93
CA ASN A 424 5.68 -4.88 -3.66
C ASN A 424 7.04 -4.60 -3.00
N ILE A 425 7.31 -3.35 -2.63
CA ILE A 425 8.59 -2.94 -2.03
C ILE A 425 9.01 -3.78 -0.80
N HIS A 426 8.07 -4.33 -0.01
CA HIS A 426 8.41 -5.21 1.11
C HIS A 426 9.03 -6.54 0.67
N ARG A 427 8.87 -6.93 -0.60
CA ARG A 427 9.49 -8.12 -1.17
C ARG A 427 10.96 -7.91 -1.51
N LEU A 428 11.40 -6.67 -1.73
CA LEU A 428 12.83 -6.36 -1.81
C LEU A 428 13.51 -6.58 -0.45
N ARG A 429 12.85 -6.19 0.65
CA ARG A 429 13.30 -6.56 2.01
C ARG A 429 13.35 -8.07 2.21
N ALA A 430 12.31 -8.80 1.78
CA ALA A 430 12.30 -10.26 1.87
C ALA A 430 13.48 -10.88 1.12
N ARG A 431 13.77 -10.37 -0.08
CA ARG A 431 14.91 -10.78 -0.88
C ARG A 431 16.24 -10.52 -0.18
N PHE A 432 16.45 -9.32 0.36
CA PHE A 432 17.64 -8.99 1.13
C PHE A 432 17.86 -9.97 2.29
N ILE A 433 16.81 -10.21 3.09
CA ILE A 433 16.85 -11.17 4.20
C ILE A 433 17.25 -12.56 3.70
N THR A 434 16.65 -13.00 2.59
CA THR A 434 16.97 -14.28 1.97
C THR A 434 18.43 -14.33 1.53
N GLU A 435 18.95 -13.31 0.84
CA GLU A 435 20.35 -13.25 0.38
C GLU A 435 21.34 -13.25 1.55
N VAL A 436 21.05 -12.52 2.64
CA VAL A 436 21.87 -12.51 3.85
C VAL A 436 21.89 -13.89 4.50
N ILE A 437 20.73 -14.53 4.70
CA ILE A 437 20.65 -15.88 5.26
C ILE A 437 21.41 -16.87 4.39
N GLU A 438 21.24 -16.78 3.07
CA GLU A 438 21.94 -17.62 2.10
C GLU A 438 23.46 -17.45 2.16
N LEU A 439 23.96 -16.22 2.31
CA LEU A 439 25.39 -15.96 2.50
C LEU A 439 25.91 -16.56 3.82
N GLN A 440 25.17 -16.41 4.92
CA GLN A 440 25.57 -16.98 6.21
C GLN A 440 25.64 -18.51 6.17
N LEU A 441 24.68 -19.15 5.49
CA LEU A 441 24.70 -20.60 5.28
C LEU A 441 25.93 -21.04 4.47
N ASP A 442 26.28 -20.30 3.43
CA ASP A 442 27.44 -20.63 2.59
C ASP A 442 28.76 -20.50 3.38
N MET A 443 28.89 -19.49 4.26
CA MET A 443 30.08 -19.35 5.13
C MET A 443 30.20 -20.51 6.12
N LEU A 444 29.11 -20.89 6.79
CA LEU A 444 29.12 -22.03 7.71
C LEU A 444 29.44 -23.35 7.01
N ALA A 445 28.97 -23.51 5.76
CA ALA A 445 29.29 -24.68 4.97
C ALA A 445 30.78 -24.73 4.60
N GLU A 446 31.41 -23.59 4.29
CA GLU A 446 32.87 -23.49 4.06
C GLU A 446 33.69 -23.79 5.32
N GLU A 447 33.19 -23.41 6.49
CA GLU A 447 33.79 -23.74 7.79
C GLU A 447 33.60 -25.22 8.18
N GLY A 448 32.93 -26.02 7.33
CA GLY A 448 32.74 -27.46 7.54
C GLY A 448 31.64 -27.80 8.55
N VAL A 449 30.78 -26.84 8.92
CA VAL A 449 29.64 -27.08 9.81
C VAL A 449 28.60 -27.93 9.06
N THR A 450 28.43 -29.17 9.51
CA THR A 450 27.40 -30.05 8.95
C THR A 450 26.03 -29.55 9.37
N VAL A 451 25.31 -28.97 8.42
CA VAL A 451 23.92 -28.52 8.58
C VAL A 451 23.01 -29.74 8.74
N ASN A 452 22.86 -30.23 9.97
CA ASN A 452 21.97 -31.32 10.38
C ASN A 452 20.72 -30.72 11.08
N ARG A 453 19.67 -31.48 11.38
CA ARG A 453 18.43 -30.93 12.00
C ARG A 453 18.59 -30.46 13.46
N SER A 454 19.81 -30.13 13.91
CA SER A 454 20.03 -29.59 15.26
C SER A 454 19.69 -28.09 15.33
N GLU A 455 19.03 -27.65 16.40
CA GLU A 455 18.57 -26.25 16.55
C GLU A 455 19.72 -25.23 16.75
N ALA A 456 20.94 -25.71 17.01
CA ALA A 456 22.06 -24.85 17.44
C ALA A 456 22.58 -23.95 16.30
N TRP A 457 22.80 -24.50 15.09
CA TRP A 457 23.28 -23.71 13.96
C TRP A 457 22.16 -22.83 13.36
N GLU A 458 20.88 -23.27 13.45
CA GLU A 458 19.74 -22.43 13.04
C GLU A 458 19.77 -21.12 13.84
N ASN A 459 19.91 -21.22 15.16
CA ASN A 459 20.03 -20.05 16.03
C ASN A 459 21.27 -19.22 15.71
N GLN A 460 22.41 -19.83 15.40
CA GLN A 460 23.63 -19.12 15.01
C GLN A 460 23.43 -18.29 13.72
N VAL A 461 22.91 -18.91 12.65
CA VAL A 461 22.60 -18.22 11.38
C VAL A 461 21.62 -17.07 11.62
N LEU A 462 20.57 -17.32 12.39
CA LEU A 462 19.56 -16.29 12.67
C LEU A 462 20.13 -15.15 13.52
N MET A 463 21.04 -15.42 14.46
CA MET A 463 21.72 -14.40 15.26
C MET A 463 22.67 -13.54 14.42
N MET A 464 23.49 -14.16 13.56
CA MET A 464 24.38 -13.43 12.64
C MET A 464 23.57 -12.56 11.66
N ALA A 465 22.49 -13.11 11.11
CA ALA A 465 21.58 -12.38 10.24
C ALA A 465 20.87 -11.23 10.99
N VAL A 466 20.47 -11.46 12.25
CA VAL A 466 19.91 -10.42 13.12
C VAL A 466 20.88 -9.27 13.34
N GLU A 467 22.15 -9.57 13.61
CA GLU A 467 23.18 -8.57 13.86
C GLU A 467 23.47 -7.74 12.59
N LEU A 468 23.57 -8.40 11.44
CA LEU A 468 23.80 -7.75 10.15
C LEU A 468 22.63 -6.83 9.75
N MET A 469 21.39 -7.27 9.96
CA MET A 469 20.18 -6.55 9.56
C MET A 469 19.62 -5.65 10.68
N GLY A 470 20.25 -5.67 11.85
CA GLY A 470 19.82 -4.97 13.05
C GLY A 470 18.40 -5.35 13.50
N HIS A 471 17.92 -6.58 13.28
CA HIS A 471 16.59 -7.02 13.74
C HIS A 471 16.53 -7.12 15.28
N SER A 472 15.34 -6.98 15.88
CA SER A 472 15.21 -7.11 17.35
C SER A 472 15.15 -8.57 17.82
N HIS A 473 14.68 -9.49 16.98
CA HIS A 473 14.50 -10.89 17.39
C HIS A 473 14.73 -11.89 16.22
N PRO A 474 15.56 -12.93 16.44
CA PRO A 474 15.79 -14.04 15.49
C PRO A 474 14.53 -14.72 14.94
N MET A 475 13.47 -14.85 15.75
CA MET A 475 12.25 -15.57 15.37
C MET A 475 11.53 -14.94 14.16
N SER A 476 11.72 -13.64 13.93
CA SER A 476 11.18 -12.95 12.75
C SER A 476 11.79 -13.43 11.42
N LEU A 477 12.97 -14.04 11.48
CA LEU A 477 13.73 -14.50 10.32
C LEU A 477 13.56 -16.00 10.05
N ARG A 478 13.15 -16.78 11.06
CA ARG A 478 12.93 -18.22 10.96
C ARG A 478 12.08 -18.64 9.75
N PRO A 479 10.99 -17.91 9.39
CA PRO A 479 10.21 -18.26 8.21
C PRO A 479 10.99 -18.14 6.88
N TYR A 480 11.94 -17.20 6.78
CA TYR A 480 12.81 -17.05 5.61
C TYR A 480 13.89 -18.14 5.58
N LEU A 481 14.48 -18.46 6.73
CA LEU A 481 15.40 -19.59 6.86
C LEU A 481 14.72 -20.89 6.41
N ASN A 482 13.53 -21.19 6.91
CA ASN A 482 12.76 -22.37 6.50
C ASN A 482 12.51 -22.38 4.98
N SER A 483 12.20 -21.24 4.37
CA SER A 483 12.03 -21.14 2.92
C SER A 483 13.33 -21.40 2.14
N VAL A 484 14.47 -20.92 2.62
CA VAL A 484 15.79 -21.21 2.04
C VAL A 484 16.13 -22.69 2.20
N LEU A 485 15.94 -23.25 3.40
CA LEU A 485 16.22 -24.66 3.68
C LEU A 485 15.34 -25.57 2.84
N ASN A 486 14.03 -25.30 2.73
CA ASN A 486 13.14 -26.08 1.88
C ASN A 486 13.56 -26.06 0.39
N ARG A 487 14.16 -24.96 -0.09
CA ARG A 487 14.70 -24.87 -1.46
C ARG A 487 16.03 -25.62 -1.62
N ARG A 488 16.85 -25.67 -0.57
CA ARG A 488 18.22 -26.22 -0.63
C ARG A 488 18.37 -27.63 -0.05
N LEU A 489 17.35 -28.16 0.63
CA LEU A 489 17.38 -29.50 1.19
C LEU A 489 17.36 -30.52 0.07
N THR A 490 18.37 -31.38 0.04
CA THR A 490 18.33 -32.62 -0.75
C THR A 490 17.44 -33.65 -0.08
N LYS A 491 17.03 -34.68 -0.83
CA LYS A 491 16.29 -35.84 -0.29
C LYS A 491 17.03 -36.52 0.88
N ASP A 492 18.35 -36.37 0.94
CA ASP A 492 19.22 -36.92 1.99
C ASP A 492 19.38 -35.97 3.20
N GLY A 493 18.67 -34.84 3.22
CA GLY A 493 18.66 -33.90 4.34
C GLY A 493 19.90 -33.00 4.44
N ARG A 494 20.76 -32.98 3.41
CA ARG A 494 21.92 -32.07 3.32
C ARG A 494 21.52 -30.79 2.60
N VAL A 495 22.01 -29.65 3.09
CA VAL A 495 21.88 -28.37 2.40
C VAL A 495 22.88 -28.31 1.25
N LEU A 496 22.39 -28.13 0.03
CA LEU A 496 23.26 -27.90 -1.13
C LEU A 496 23.96 -26.56 -0.95
N VAL A 497 25.29 -26.60 -0.94
CA VAL A 497 26.13 -25.40 -1.13
C VAL A 497 25.85 -24.89 -2.54
N ARG A 498 25.67 -23.58 -2.70
CA ARG A 498 25.52 -22.97 -4.03
C ARG A 498 26.74 -23.32 -4.89
N SER A 499 26.55 -23.42 -6.20
CA SER A 499 27.71 -23.54 -7.09
C SER A 499 28.61 -22.30 -6.89
N PRO A 500 29.94 -22.46 -7.02
CA PRO A 500 30.86 -21.33 -6.97
C PRO A 500 30.46 -20.22 -7.95
N GLU A 501 29.94 -20.61 -9.11
CA GLU A 501 29.43 -19.71 -10.15
C GLU A 501 28.21 -18.91 -9.71
N ASP A 502 27.24 -19.50 -9.00
CA ASP A 502 26.07 -18.77 -8.49
C ASP A 502 26.42 -17.87 -7.30
N ARG A 503 27.41 -18.28 -6.51
CA ARG A 503 27.99 -17.46 -5.44
C ARG A 503 28.73 -16.26 -6.02
N GLU A 504 29.58 -16.50 -7.01
CA GLU A 504 30.31 -15.47 -7.73
C GLU A 504 29.36 -14.57 -8.51
N ARG A 505 28.30 -15.09 -9.15
CA ARG A 505 27.23 -14.25 -9.76
C ARG A 505 26.50 -13.40 -8.73
N SER A 506 26.26 -13.90 -7.52
CA SER A 506 25.59 -13.14 -6.46
C SER A 506 26.50 -12.02 -5.92
N LEU A 507 27.80 -12.31 -5.74
CA LEU A 507 28.82 -11.35 -5.32
C LEU A 507 29.18 -10.34 -6.43
N GLU A 508 29.25 -10.80 -7.67
CA GLU A 508 29.56 -10.00 -8.85
C GLU A 508 28.38 -9.13 -9.24
N ARG A 509 27.12 -9.54 -9.03
CA ARG A 509 25.95 -8.65 -9.18
C ARG A 509 25.91 -7.58 -8.10
N LEU A 510 26.28 -7.93 -6.87
CA LEU A 510 26.57 -6.95 -5.82
C LEU A 510 27.67 -6.01 -6.31
N ARG A 511 28.74 -6.49 -6.96
CA ARG A 511 29.83 -5.62 -7.45
C ARG A 511 29.55 -4.85 -8.75
N SER A 512 28.84 -5.38 -9.74
CA SER A 512 28.71 -4.79 -11.09
C SER A 512 27.71 -3.63 -11.08
N THR A 513 26.57 -3.82 -10.39
CA THR A 513 25.60 -2.75 -10.09
C THR A 513 26.26 -1.56 -9.38
N LEU A 514 27.29 -1.85 -8.57
CA LEU A 514 28.07 -0.86 -7.83
C LEU A 514 29.22 -0.24 -8.65
N THR A 515 29.84 -0.98 -9.57
CA THR A 515 31.04 -0.54 -10.30
C THR A 515 30.69 0.25 -11.56
N GLU A 516 29.68 -0.16 -12.33
CA GLU A 516 29.28 0.55 -13.56
C GLU A 516 28.73 1.95 -13.26
N ARG A 517 28.01 2.11 -12.15
CA ARG A 517 27.40 3.38 -11.75
C ARG A 517 28.37 4.33 -11.04
N VAL A 518 29.33 3.82 -10.26
CA VAL A 518 30.38 4.64 -9.62
C VAL A 518 31.34 5.23 -10.64
N VAL A 519 31.73 4.47 -11.67
CA VAL A 519 32.63 4.98 -12.72
C VAL A 519 31.94 6.03 -13.61
N GLN A 520 30.65 5.87 -13.91
CA GLN A 520 29.91 6.85 -14.70
C GLN A 520 29.58 8.13 -13.90
N HIS A 521 29.12 8.02 -12.64
CA HIS A 521 28.79 9.20 -11.83
C HIS A 521 30.02 9.96 -11.32
N SER A 522 31.13 9.29 -10.99
CA SER A 522 32.36 9.97 -10.56
C SER A 522 33.00 10.75 -11.70
N LYS A 523 33.12 10.17 -12.90
CA LYS A 523 33.66 10.86 -14.08
C LYS A 523 32.77 12.02 -14.53
N LEU A 524 31.45 11.88 -14.47
CA LEU A 524 30.53 12.98 -14.76
C LEU A 524 30.62 14.10 -13.71
N SER A 525 30.76 13.75 -12.42
CA SER A 525 30.95 14.74 -11.34
C SER A 525 32.31 15.44 -11.43
N GLU A 526 33.36 14.74 -11.85
CA GLU A 526 34.70 15.31 -12.09
C GLU A 526 34.71 16.23 -13.31
N ALA A 527 34.04 15.85 -14.39
CA ALA A 527 33.84 16.71 -15.55
C ALA A 527 33.06 17.98 -15.20
N ASP A 528 32.01 17.88 -14.38
CA ASP A 528 31.22 19.03 -13.94
C ASP A 528 32.05 20.01 -13.08
N ARG A 529 32.89 19.49 -12.17
CA ARG A 529 33.86 20.31 -11.42
C ARG A 529 34.87 21.00 -12.32
N MET A 530 35.39 20.32 -13.34
CA MET A 530 36.32 20.90 -14.32
C MET A 530 35.66 21.98 -15.17
N ILE A 531 34.37 21.83 -15.52
CA ILE A 531 33.59 22.88 -16.19
C ILE A 531 33.42 24.09 -15.27
N ALA A 532 33.08 23.86 -14.00
CA ALA A 532 32.87 24.91 -13.01
C ALA A 532 34.16 25.69 -12.67
N SER A 533 35.34 25.05 -12.69
CA SER A 533 36.64 25.69 -12.48
C SER A 533 37.20 26.38 -13.73
N GLY A 534 36.51 26.29 -14.87
CA GLY A 534 36.91 26.92 -16.14
C GLY A 534 37.83 26.06 -17.02
N ASP A 535 38.21 24.86 -16.57
CA ASP A 535 39.02 23.91 -17.35
C ASP A 535 38.14 23.05 -18.27
N ARG A 536 37.54 23.72 -19.26
CA ARG A 536 36.60 23.09 -20.20
C ARG A 536 37.27 22.06 -21.12
N ALA A 537 38.59 22.19 -21.35
CA ALA A 537 39.33 21.27 -22.22
C ALA A 537 39.54 19.91 -21.53
N ALA A 538 39.93 19.90 -20.27
CA ALA A 538 40.05 18.67 -19.48
C ALA A 538 38.70 17.97 -19.30
N ALA A 539 37.64 18.75 -19.01
CA ALA A 539 36.28 18.24 -18.91
C ALA A 539 35.80 17.57 -20.21
N ALA A 540 36.07 18.18 -21.37
CA ALA A 540 35.68 17.64 -22.67
C ALA A 540 36.35 16.29 -22.97
N VAL A 541 37.63 16.13 -22.61
CA VAL A 541 38.37 14.86 -22.76
C VAL A 541 37.76 13.78 -21.86
N LEU A 542 37.43 14.12 -20.63
CA LEU A 542 36.88 13.18 -19.64
C LEU A 542 35.45 12.74 -20.01
N LEU A 543 34.64 13.66 -20.54
CA LEU A 543 33.33 13.35 -21.12
C LEU A 543 33.43 12.49 -22.39
N GLN A 544 34.40 12.75 -23.26
CA GLN A 544 34.63 11.94 -24.46
C GLN A 544 35.00 10.50 -24.10
N GLN A 545 35.80 10.28 -23.05
CA GLN A 545 36.12 8.95 -22.53
C GLN A 545 34.89 8.21 -21.99
N VAL A 546 33.94 8.93 -21.37
CA VAL A 546 32.66 8.35 -20.93
C VAL A 546 31.82 7.96 -22.14
N ILE A 547 31.75 8.83 -23.17
CA ILE A 547 31.02 8.56 -24.42
C ILE A 547 31.62 7.36 -25.17
N ASP A 548 32.94 7.25 -25.23
CA ASP A 548 33.61 6.16 -25.93
C ASP A 548 33.47 4.83 -25.17
N ALA A 549 33.45 4.86 -23.83
CA ALA A 549 33.12 3.69 -23.02
C ALA A 549 31.68 3.21 -23.25
N LEU A 550 30.71 4.13 -23.40
CA LEU A 550 29.32 3.82 -23.73
C LEU A 550 29.13 3.32 -25.17
N ARG A 551 30.05 3.66 -26.09
CA ARG A 551 30.02 3.21 -27.48
C ARG A 551 30.67 1.85 -27.71
N LEU A 552 31.52 1.40 -26.77
CA LEU A 552 32.21 0.12 -26.83
C LEU A 552 31.39 -1.03 -26.23
N GLU A 553 30.20 -0.78 -25.67
CA GLU A 553 29.23 -1.84 -25.42
C GLU A 553 28.70 -2.35 -26.77
N PRO A 554 28.93 -3.63 -27.13
CA PRO A 554 28.39 -4.17 -28.36
C PRO A 554 26.86 -4.27 -28.22
N VAL A 555 26.15 -3.47 -29.01
CA VAL A 555 24.75 -3.71 -29.37
C VAL A 555 24.70 -5.00 -30.16
N GLY A 556 24.70 -6.15 -29.49
CA GLY A 556 24.76 -7.43 -30.17
C GLY A 556 25.10 -8.62 -29.27
N GLN A 557 24.18 -8.95 -28.36
CA GLN A 557 23.69 -10.32 -28.09
C GLN A 557 22.62 -10.24 -26.99
N LEU A 558 21.43 -9.82 -27.40
CA LEU A 558 20.16 -10.16 -26.74
C LEU A 558 19.57 -11.37 -27.44
#